data_AF-A0A7Y3D0X1-F1
#
_entry.id   AF-A0A7Y3D0X1-F1
#
_cell.length_a   1.000
_cell.length_b   1.000
_cell.length_c   1.000
_cell.angle_alpha   90.00
_cell.angle_beta   90.00
_cell.angle_gamma   90.00
#
_symmetry.space_group_name_H-M   'P 1'
#
loop_
_entity.id
_entity.type
_entity.pdbx_description
1 polymer ?
#
loop_
_entity_poly.entity_id
_entity_poly.type
_entity_poly.pdbx_seq_one_letter_code
_entity_poly.pdbx_strand_id
1 'polypeptide(L)' 'MTPKLRINGHSHLLPYPEEIPQFMKDRGIFWVDKDRKFMLQKDWS' A
#
# COMPACT_ATOMS: atom_id res chain seq x y z
N MET A 1 -20.92 22.53 23.67
CA MET A 1 -20.44 21.13 23.73
C MET A 1 -19.49 20.95 22.55
N THR A 2 -18.20 20.74 22.80
CA THR A 2 -17.20 20.61 21.74
C THR A 2 -17.34 19.24 21.07
N PRO A 3 -17.41 19.14 19.73
CA PRO A 3 -17.47 17.86 19.05
C PRO A 3 -16.28 16.98 19.46
N LYS A 4 -16.56 15.72 19.79
CA LYS A 4 -15.50 14.76 20.12
C LYS A 4 -14.70 14.45 18.86
N LEU A 5 -13.40 14.70 18.88
CA LEU A 5 -12.50 14.30 17.80
C LEU A 5 -12.58 12.77 17.63
N ARG A 6 -12.79 12.32 16.39
CA ARG A 6 -12.80 10.90 16.04
C ARG A 6 -11.62 10.64 15.12
N ILE A 7 -10.76 9.70 15.51
CA ILE A 7 -9.74 9.18 14.62
C ILE A 7 -10.44 8.11 13.76
N ASN A 8 -10.53 8.37 12.46
CA ASN A 8 -11.13 7.46 11.48
C ASN A 8 -10.14 6.98 10.41
N GLY A 9 -8.88 7.40 10.51
CA GLY A 9 -7.80 6.96 9.61
C GLY A 9 -7.04 5.80 10.22
N HIS A 10 -6.75 4.80 9.39
CA HIS A 10 -5.77 3.76 9.69
C HIS A 10 -4.70 3.80 8.60
N SER A 11 -3.45 4.03 8.99
CA SER A 11 -2.30 3.97 8.08
C SER A 11 -1.60 2.64 8.24
N HIS A 12 -1.17 2.05 7.12
CA HIS A 12 -0.28 0.91 7.13
C HIS A 12 1.13 1.37 6.75
N LEU A 13 2.13 0.90 7.48
CA LEU A 13 3.51 0.95 7.01
C LEU A 13 3.66 -0.15 5.96
N LEU A 14 4.12 0.24 4.78
CA LEU A 14 4.36 -0.68 3.69
C LEU A 14 5.78 -1.25 3.75
N PRO A 15 6.00 -2.48 3.27
CA PRO A 15 7.34 -3.02 3.10
C PRO A 15 8.14 -2.16 2.11
N TYR A 16 9.46 -2.17 2.26
CA TYR A 16 10.32 -1.58 1.26
C TYR A 16 10.23 -2.37 -0.06
N PRO A 17 10.41 -1.72 -1.23
CA PRO A 17 10.33 -2.41 -2.52
C PRO A 17 11.22 -3.66 -2.63
N GLU A 18 12.39 -3.64 -2.01
CA GLU A 18 13.35 -4.75 -1.93
C GLU A 18 12.90 -5.91 -1.02
N GLU A 19 11.96 -5.67 -0.10
CA GLU A 19 11.37 -6.70 0.76
C GLU A 19 10.19 -7.40 0.07
N ILE A 20 9.67 -6.85 -1.03
CA ILE A 20 8.58 -7.44 -1.79
C ILE A 20 9.15 -8.58 -2.66
N PRO A 21 8.66 -9.82 -2.52
CA PRO A 21 9.12 -10.92 -3.36
C PRO A 21 8.96 -10.61 -4.85
N GLN A 22 10.02 -10.79 -5.63
CA GLN A 22 10.06 -10.42 -7.05
C GLN A 22 8.92 -11.05 -7.86
N PHE A 23 8.55 -12.30 -7.56
CA PHE A 23 7.46 -12.98 -8.26
C PHE A 23 6.09 -12.30 -8.09
N MET A 24 5.85 -11.59 -6.97
CA MET A 24 4.60 -10.86 -6.74
C MET A 24 4.50 -9.65 -7.66
N LYS A 25 5.62 -8.97 -7.93
CA LYS A 25 5.71 -7.90 -8.91
C LYS A 25 5.57 -8.43 -10.34
N ASP A 26 6.28 -9.51 -10.66
CA ASP A 26 6.28 -10.10 -12.00
C ASP A 26 4.90 -10.59 -12.42
N ARG A 27 4.16 -11.19 -11.47
CA ARG A 27 2.78 -11.63 -11.68
C ARG A 27 1.75 -10.51 -11.53
N GLY A 28 2.17 -9.29 -11.22
CA GLY A 28 1.27 -8.16 -11.03
C GLY A 28 0.35 -8.30 -9.80
N ILE A 29 0.73 -9.11 -8.80
CA ILE A 29 -0.04 -9.34 -7.58
C ILE A 29 0.07 -8.15 -6.64
N PHE A 30 1.30 -7.69 -6.39
CA PHE A 30 1.57 -6.55 -5.53
C PHE A 30 2.97 -6.00 -5.78
N TRP A 31 3.08 -4.69 -5.92
CA TRP A 31 4.35 -3.98 -5.84
C TRP A 31 4.12 -2.53 -5.46
N VAL A 32 5.19 -1.84 -5.11
CA VAL A 32 5.18 -0.41 -4.81
C VAL A 32 5.89 0.31 -5.95
N ASP A 33 5.42 1.51 -6.30
CA ASP A 33 6.09 2.35 -7.29
C ASP A 33 7.48 2.82 -6.80
N LYS A 34 8.32 3.25 -7.74
CA LYS A 34 9.70 3.66 -7.42
C LYS A 34 9.78 4.80 -6.39
N ASP A 35 8.75 5.64 -6.32
CA ASP A 35 8.68 6.79 -5.42
C ASP A 35 8.03 6.44 -4.07
N ARG A 36 7.60 5.18 -3.89
CA ARG A 36 6.92 4.65 -2.70
C ARG A 36 5.63 5.39 -2.31
N LYS A 37 4.95 5.94 -3.30
CA LYS A 37 3.70 6.70 -3.14
C LYS A 37 2.47 5.84 -3.35
N PHE A 38 2.57 4.82 -4.20
CA PHE A 38 1.43 4.02 -4.59
C PHE A 38 1.72 2.53 -4.47
N MET A 39 0.75 1.82 -3.89
CA MET A 39 0.63 0.38 -4.03
C MET A 39 -0.06 0.08 -5.35
N LEU A 40 0.49 -0.87 -6.10
CA LEU A 40 0.05 -1.23 -7.42
C LEU A 40 -0.24 -2.73 -7.46
N GLN A 41 -1.33 -3.07 -8.15
CA GLN A 41 -1.77 -4.43 -8.42
C GLN A 41 -2.43 -4.43 -9.80
N LYS A 42 -2.28 -5.52 -10.56
CA LYS A 42 -3.00 -5.76 -11.82
C LYS A 42 -4.23 -6.60 -11.58
N ASP A 43 -5.15 -6.57 -12.55
CA ASP A 43 -6.34 -7.43 -12.60
C ASP A 43 -7.27 -7.28 -11.39
N TRP A 44 -7.41 -6.04 -10.89
CA TRP A 44 -8.55 -5.68 -10.04
C TRP A 44 -9.83 -5.81 -10.86
N SER A 45 -10.69 -6.76 -10.50
CA SER A 45 -12.06 -6.91 -11.00
C SER A 45 -13.01 -6.98 -9.83
#